data_AF-A0A3R9IAS7-F1
#
_entry.id   AF-A0A3R9IAS7-F1
#
_cell.length_a   1.000
_cell.length_b   1.000
_cell.length_c   1.000
_cell.angle_alpha   90.00
_cell.angle_beta   90.00
_cell.angle_gamma   90.00
#
_symmetry.space_group_name_H-M   'P 1'
#
loop_
_entity.id
_entity.type
_entity.pdbx_description
1 polymer ?
#
loop_
_entity_poly.entity_id
_entity_poly.type
_entity_poly.pdbx_seq_one_letter_code
_entity_poly.pdbx_strand_id
1 'polypeptide(L)'
;MEITFNLDKLRGIDFIRPLDWKSLEKLHNDVNRENWEMFFRPSELEKVFTSTLKITSRDLREFLDDVFGISMSVDSTNNRNQLNAIIKKYAPTKRGHRTILNYYQFRDLILSDDFNRFVLRKQDESKSNNKRLMYEELMYLQVNKFKESNLYQEQKKKDTIYYASALSLVEGFDQVLKQYYSMFLDLWHIQQVDYRYIEAPAETKQMLDIISYRFRQKSPLVYKFDSRDDVYNTDKNQIIEWFLRDVERWANNEIK
;
A
#
# COMPACT_ATOMS: atom_id res chain seq x y z
N MET A 1 15.41 20.81 -6.36
CA MET A 1 15.13 19.37 -6.40
C MET A 1 14.53 19.06 -7.75
N GLU A 2 15.12 18.12 -8.48
CA GLU A 2 14.62 17.70 -9.79
C GLU A 2 13.44 16.74 -9.58
N ILE A 3 12.32 16.97 -10.26
CA ILE A 3 11.17 16.06 -10.20
C ILE A 3 11.50 14.80 -10.97
N THR A 4 11.04 13.66 -10.45
CA THR A 4 11.13 12.36 -11.12
C THR A 4 9.97 11.49 -10.64
N PHE A 5 9.50 10.60 -11.49
CA PHE A 5 8.57 9.52 -11.16
C PHE A 5 9.28 8.31 -10.55
N ASN A 6 10.62 8.32 -10.50
CA ASN A 6 11.39 7.37 -9.71
C ASN A 6 11.28 7.69 -8.21
N LEU A 7 10.39 6.96 -7.54
CA LEU A 7 10.16 7.09 -6.10
C LEU A 7 11.39 6.80 -5.24
N ASP A 8 12.34 6.00 -5.72
CA ASP A 8 13.58 5.68 -4.98
C ASP A 8 14.59 6.83 -5.08
N LYS A 9 14.69 7.50 -6.23
CA LYS A 9 15.48 8.74 -6.35
C LYS A 9 14.93 9.86 -5.46
N LEU A 10 13.60 9.95 -5.34
CA LEU A 10 12.97 10.91 -4.42
C LEU A 10 13.24 10.61 -2.93
N ARG A 11 13.67 9.37 -2.60
CA ARG A 11 14.08 8.97 -1.25
C ARG A 11 15.58 9.17 -0.97
N GLY A 12 16.30 9.87 -1.86
CA GLY A 12 17.73 10.16 -1.73
C GLY A 12 18.08 11.09 -0.55
N ILE A 13 19.34 11.57 -0.54
CA ILE A 13 20.07 12.12 0.62
C ILE A 13 19.34 13.23 1.41
N ASP A 14 18.43 13.99 0.79
CA ASP A 14 17.68 15.08 1.44
C ASP A 14 16.25 14.71 1.86
N PHE A 15 15.84 13.46 1.67
CA PHE A 15 14.51 12.98 2.01
C PHE A 15 14.47 12.49 3.46
N ILE A 16 14.02 13.36 4.35
CA ILE A 16 13.80 13.02 5.75
C ILE A 16 12.31 12.66 5.89
N ARG A 17 12.04 11.52 6.53
CA ARG A 17 10.72 11.15 7.06
C ARG A 17 10.68 11.34 8.57
N PRO A 18 10.65 12.57 9.10
CA PRO A 18 10.50 12.72 10.53
C PRO A 18 9.10 12.24 10.91
N LEU A 19 9.08 11.36 11.91
CA LEU A 19 7.85 10.96 12.58
C LEU A 19 7.32 12.17 13.34
N ASP A 20 6.10 12.59 13.04
CA ASP A 20 5.41 13.62 13.81
C ASP A 20 4.84 13.00 15.09
N TRP A 21 5.53 13.24 16.21
CA TRP A 21 5.17 12.70 17.51
C TRP A 21 3.74 13.03 17.92
N LYS A 22 3.23 14.22 17.57
CA LYS A 22 1.86 14.61 17.89
C LYS A 22 0.84 13.80 17.09
N SER A 23 1.12 13.53 15.82
CA SER A 23 0.28 12.68 14.99
C SER A 23 0.35 11.21 15.43
N LEU A 24 1.53 10.73 15.85
CA LEU A 24 1.67 9.38 16.43
C LEU A 24 0.90 9.23 17.74
N GLU A 25 1.00 10.19 18.65
CA GLU A 25 0.25 10.19 19.91
C GLU A 25 -1.26 10.18 19.66
N LYS A 26 -1.74 10.98 18.71
CA LYS A 26 -3.15 10.95 18.29
C LYS A 26 -3.57 9.61 17.70
N LEU A 27 -2.72 9.01 16.87
CA LEU A 27 -2.99 7.69 16.28
C LEU A 27 -3.03 6.61 17.36
N HIS A 28 -2.14 6.67 18.35
CA HIS A 28 -2.09 5.71 19.45
C HIS A 28 -3.33 5.82 20.35
N ASN A 29 -3.82 7.04 20.58
CA ASN A 29 -4.97 7.37 21.41
C ASN A 29 -6.29 7.49 20.62
N ASP A 30 -6.37 6.98 19.39
CA ASP A 30 -7.60 7.02 18.59
C ASP A 30 -8.69 6.19 19.29
N VAL A 31 -9.86 6.80 19.51
CA VAL A 31 -11.00 6.17 20.20
C VAL A 31 -11.57 4.97 19.45
N ASN A 32 -11.31 4.86 18.15
CA ASN A 32 -11.74 3.72 17.34
C ASN A 32 -10.73 2.58 17.35
N ARG A 33 -9.57 2.79 17.99
CA ARG A 33 -8.52 1.79 18.10
C ARG A 33 -8.84 0.86 19.26
N GLU A 34 -8.76 -0.43 19.00
CA GLU A 34 -8.93 -1.42 20.04
C GLU A 34 -7.71 -1.43 20.96
N ASN A 35 -7.94 -1.54 22.28
CA ASN A 35 -6.86 -1.47 23.28
C ASN A 35 -5.83 -2.61 23.20
N TRP A 36 -6.16 -3.68 22.49
CA TRP A 36 -5.30 -4.85 22.27
C TRP A 36 -4.52 -4.79 20.96
N GLU A 37 -4.77 -3.81 20.08
CA GLU A 37 -4.01 -3.68 18.83
C GLU A 37 -2.54 -3.33 19.13
N MET A 38 -1.63 -4.20 18.69
CA MET A 38 -0.19 -4.04 18.95
C MET A 38 0.53 -3.34 17.81
N PHE A 39 0.03 -3.49 16.59
CA PHE A 39 0.68 -3.00 15.38
C PHE A 39 -0.19 -1.97 14.68
N PHE A 40 0.45 -0.95 14.12
CA PHE A 40 -0.19 -0.07 13.15
C PHE A 40 -0.04 -0.65 11.76
N ARG A 41 -1.10 -0.58 10.95
CA ARG A 41 -1.02 -0.92 9.54
C ARG A 41 -0.08 0.04 8.82
N PRO A 42 0.59 -0.39 7.73
CA PRO A 42 1.45 0.50 6.94
C PRO A 42 0.77 1.80 6.52
N SER A 43 -0.50 1.75 6.08
CA SER A 43 -1.26 2.93 5.66
C SER A 43 -1.60 3.90 6.80
N GLU A 44 -1.66 3.42 8.04
CA GLU A 44 -1.84 4.25 9.24
C GLU A 44 -0.53 4.93 9.61
N LEU A 45 0.58 4.18 9.57
CA LEU A 45 1.92 4.73 9.82
C LEU A 45 2.31 5.82 8.83
N GLU A 46 1.92 5.70 7.57
CA GLU A 46 2.18 6.74 6.57
C GLU A 46 1.57 8.10 6.93
N LYS A 47 0.49 8.13 7.71
CA LYS A 47 -0.17 9.38 8.14
C LYS A 47 0.62 10.14 9.20
N VAL A 48 1.48 9.45 9.95
CA VAL A 48 2.26 10.05 11.04
C VAL A 48 3.67 10.43 10.61
N PHE A 49 4.12 9.96 9.44
CA PHE A 49 5.35 10.44 8.83
C PHE A 49 5.10 11.74 8.07
N THR A 50 5.85 12.76 8.45
CA THR A 50 5.95 13.96 7.61
C THR A 50 7.02 13.75 6.55
N SER A 51 6.91 14.48 5.46
CA SER A 51 7.87 14.44 4.37
C SER A 51 8.40 15.86 4.17
N THR A 52 9.72 16.02 4.16
CA THR A 52 10.36 17.29 3.78
C THR A 52 10.17 17.63 2.30
N LEU A 53 9.86 16.63 1.47
CA LEU A 53 9.54 16.80 0.05
C LEU A 53 8.36 17.76 -0.14
N LYS A 54 8.55 18.76 -1.00
CA LYS A 54 7.50 19.70 -1.42
C LYS A 54 7.59 19.86 -2.93
N ILE A 55 6.61 19.30 -3.64
CA ILE A 55 6.46 19.46 -5.08
C ILE A 55 5.25 20.35 -5.32
N THR A 56 5.44 21.48 -6.00
CA THR A 56 4.31 22.35 -6.31
C THR A 56 3.63 21.94 -7.62
N SER A 57 2.36 22.31 -7.78
CA SER A 57 1.66 22.12 -9.05
C SER A 57 2.26 22.92 -10.21
N ARG A 58 3.13 23.89 -9.94
CA ARG A 58 3.94 24.55 -10.97
C ARG A 58 5.09 23.66 -11.40
N ASP A 59 5.87 23.17 -10.45
CA ASP A 59 7.02 22.32 -10.72
C ASP A 59 6.60 21.08 -11.53
N LEU A 60 5.46 20.47 -11.18
CA LEU A 60 4.90 19.34 -11.95
C LEU A 60 4.50 19.73 -13.38
N ARG A 61 3.99 20.95 -13.59
CA ARG A 61 3.65 21.41 -14.95
C ARG A 61 4.90 21.65 -15.78
N GLU A 62 5.90 22.32 -15.21
CA GLU A 62 7.18 22.57 -15.88
C GLU A 62 7.84 21.24 -16.26
N PHE A 63 7.86 20.26 -15.33
CA PHE A 63 8.35 18.92 -15.61
C PHE A 63 7.60 18.22 -16.75
N LEU A 64 6.26 18.28 -16.77
CA LEU A 64 5.45 17.66 -17.84
C LEU A 64 5.60 18.35 -19.19
N ASP A 65 5.81 19.66 -19.20
CA ASP A 65 6.06 20.44 -20.42
C ASP A 65 7.46 20.11 -20.97
N ASP A 66 8.49 20.23 -20.13
CA ASP A 66 9.89 20.05 -20.52
C ASP A 66 10.24 18.60 -20.88
N VAL A 67 9.78 17.64 -20.07
CA VAL A 67 10.18 16.23 -20.21
C VAL A 67 9.23 15.49 -21.14
N PHE A 68 7.92 15.73 -21.08
CA PHE A 68 6.95 14.97 -21.86
C PHE A 68 6.39 15.72 -23.06
N GLY A 69 6.78 16.98 -23.29
CA GLY A 69 6.23 17.80 -24.37
C GLY A 69 4.74 18.10 -24.21
N ILE A 70 4.20 17.96 -23.00
CA ILE A 70 2.78 18.19 -22.72
C ILE A 70 2.58 19.68 -22.45
N SER A 71 2.15 20.43 -23.46
CA SER A 71 1.95 21.88 -23.34
C SER A 71 1.12 22.25 -22.11
N MET A 72 1.76 22.97 -21.18
CA MET A 72 1.17 23.53 -19.95
C MET A 72 1.04 25.06 -19.99
N SER A 73 1.17 25.66 -21.18
CA SER A 73 1.02 27.10 -21.37
C SER A 73 -0.37 27.59 -20.99
N VAL A 74 -0.51 28.90 -20.73
CA VAL A 74 -1.82 29.51 -20.42
C VAL A 74 -2.81 29.28 -21.55
N ASP A 75 -2.35 29.24 -22.80
CA ASP A 75 -3.17 28.98 -23.98
C ASP A 75 -3.63 27.52 -24.07
N SER A 76 -2.92 26.60 -23.41
CA SER A 76 -3.29 25.19 -23.27
C SER A 76 -4.10 24.92 -21.99
N THR A 77 -5.11 25.78 -21.74
CA THR A 77 -5.98 25.74 -20.53
C THR A 77 -6.55 24.35 -20.23
N ASN A 78 -6.90 23.58 -21.25
CA ASN A 78 -7.49 22.24 -21.08
C ASN A 78 -6.56 21.26 -20.34
N ASN A 79 -5.28 21.20 -20.72
CA ASN A 79 -4.30 20.32 -20.07
C ASN A 79 -4.08 20.72 -18.60
N ARG A 80 -3.94 22.02 -18.34
CA ARG A 80 -3.78 22.56 -16.99
C ARG A 80 -4.97 22.26 -16.10
N ASN A 81 -6.19 22.43 -16.63
CA ASN A 81 -7.43 22.18 -15.90
C ASN A 81 -7.61 20.69 -15.57
N GLN A 82 -7.31 19.81 -16.54
CA GLN A 82 -7.33 18.36 -16.33
C GLN A 82 -6.32 17.94 -15.26
N LEU A 83 -5.06 18.37 -15.37
CA LEU A 83 -4.04 18.07 -14.36
C LEU A 83 -4.43 18.58 -12.97
N ASN A 84 -4.97 19.80 -12.87
CA ASN A 84 -5.43 20.34 -11.59
C ASN A 84 -6.59 19.54 -10.98
N ALA A 85 -7.51 19.06 -11.82
CA ALA A 85 -8.61 18.22 -11.36
C ALA A 85 -8.09 16.89 -10.78
N ILE A 86 -7.06 16.30 -11.40
CA ILE A 86 -6.40 15.09 -10.90
C ILE A 86 -5.67 15.39 -9.57
N ILE A 87 -4.84 16.44 -9.51
CA ILE A 87 -4.10 16.85 -8.30
C ILE A 87 -5.05 17.08 -7.10
N LYS A 88 -6.22 17.69 -7.35
CA LYS A 88 -7.20 18.01 -6.30
C LYS A 88 -7.75 16.76 -5.58
N LYS A 89 -7.63 15.57 -6.17
CA LYS A 89 -7.99 14.30 -5.52
C LYS A 89 -6.99 13.89 -4.43
N TYR A 90 -5.75 14.36 -4.51
CA TYR A 90 -4.64 13.93 -3.64
C TYR A 90 -4.11 15.03 -2.72
N ALA A 91 -4.34 16.30 -3.04
CA ALA A 91 -3.86 17.42 -2.23
C ALA A 91 -4.92 18.53 -2.06
N PRO A 92 -4.98 19.16 -0.88
CA PRO A 92 -5.88 20.28 -0.65
C PRO A 92 -5.50 21.46 -1.54
N THR A 93 -6.49 22.08 -2.17
CA THR A 93 -6.30 23.19 -3.10
C THR A 93 -6.90 24.47 -2.54
N LYS A 94 -6.22 25.61 -2.74
CA LYS A 94 -6.74 26.94 -2.40
C LYS A 94 -6.72 27.81 -3.64
N ARG A 95 -7.84 28.51 -3.90
CA ARG A 95 -7.95 29.43 -5.04
C ARG A 95 -6.84 30.48 -4.97
N GLY A 96 -6.17 30.74 -6.09
CA GLY A 96 -5.08 31.72 -6.17
C GLY A 96 -3.72 31.26 -5.62
N HIS A 97 -3.63 30.07 -5.02
CA HIS A 97 -2.38 29.54 -4.48
C HIS A 97 -1.90 28.31 -5.25
N ARG A 98 -0.57 28.10 -5.27
CA ARG A 98 0.01 26.85 -5.76
C ARG A 98 -0.34 25.73 -4.79
N THR A 99 -0.81 24.62 -5.33
CA THR A 99 -0.96 23.38 -4.57
C THR A 99 0.43 22.83 -4.28
N ILE A 100 0.68 22.41 -3.04
CA ILE A 100 1.92 21.76 -2.64
C ILE A 100 1.58 20.32 -2.30
N LEU A 101 2.29 19.38 -2.91
CA LEU A 101 2.22 17.96 -2.65
C LEU A 101 3.43 17.55 -1.80
N ASN A 102 3.18 16.83 -0.71
CA ASN A 102 4.22 16.09 0.00
C ASN A 102 4.55 14.78 -0.74
N TYR A 103 5.51 14.00 -0.24
CA TYR A 103 5.91 12.72 -0.85
C TYR A 103 4.76 11.75 -1.04
N TYR A 104 3.92 11.53 -0.01
CA TYR A 104 2.83 10.57 -0.08
C TYR A 104 1.77 11.01 -1.09
N GLN A 105 1.41 12.29 -1.09
CA GLN A 105 0.46 12.86 -2.05
C GLN A 105 0.99 12.79 -3.48
N PHE A 106 2.28 13.06 -3.69
CA PHE A 106 2.90 12.95 -5.00
C PHE A 106 3.00 11.49 -5.46
N ARG A 107 3.39 10.57 -4.58
CA ARG A 107 3.40 9.13 -4.83
C ARG A 107 2.02 8.66 -5.27
N ASP A 108 0.99 8.94 -4.49
CA ASP A 108 -0.36 8.48 -4.77
C ASP A 108 -0.90 9.09 -6.08
N LEU A 109 -0.53 10.34 -6.37
CA LEU A 109 -0.82 10.98 -7.66
C LEU A 109 -0.19 10.20 -8.83
N ILE A 110 1.12 9.91 -8.80
CA ILE A 110 1.81 9.28 -9.93
C ILE A 110 1.49 7.78 -10.07
N LEU A 111 1.05 7.14 -9.00
CA LEU A 111 0.52 5.77 -9.03
C LEU A 111 -0.93 5.73 -9.55
N SER A 112 -1.64 6.86 -9.56
CA SER A 112 -3.04 6.89 -9.96
C SER A 112 -3.25 6.61 -11.44
N ASP A 113 -4.32 5.88 -11.74
CA ASP A 113 -4.67 5.50 -13.11
C ASP A 113 -5.00 6.72 -13.99
N ASP A 114 -5.65 7.73 -13.41
CA ASP A 114 -5.99 8.98 -14.08
C ASP A 114 -4.75 9.79 -14.50
N PHE A 115 -3.78 9.93 -13.59
CA PHE A 115 -2.54 10.65 -13.90
C PHE A 115 -1.74 9.92 -14.97
N ASN A 116 -1.60 8.61 -14.84
CA ASN A 116 -0.90 7.80 -15.82
C ASN A 116 -1.53 7.92 -17.22
N ARG A 117 -2.86 7.79 -17.32
CA ARG A 117 -3.58 7.96 -18.60
C ARG A 117 -3.40 9.36 -19.16
N PHE A 118 -3.41 10.38 -18.30
CA PHE A 118 -3.18 11.77 -18.71
C PHE A 118 -1.81 11.94 -19.37
N VAL A 119 -0.74 11.45 -18.74
CA VAL A 119 0.63 11.55 -19.28
C VAL A 119 0.76 10.75 -20.57
N LEU A 120 0.37 9.48 -20.57
CA LEU A 120 0.53 8.59 -21.73
C LEU A 120 -0.25 9.06 -22.97
N ARG A 121 -1.44 9.66 -22.77
CA ARG A 121 -2.27 10.12 -23.88
C ARG A 121 -1.79 11.44 -24.51
N LYS A 122 -1.07 12.26 -23.73
CA LYS A 122 -0.75 13.64 -24.13
C LYS A 122 0.73 13.88 -24.40
N GLN A 123 1.60 12.94 -24.02
CA GLN A 123 3.03 13.04 -24.30
C GLN A 123 3.28 13.21 -25.81
N ASP A 124 4.26 14.04 -26.14
CA ASP A 124 4.66 14.34 -27.51
C ASP A 124 6.19 14.42 -27.57
N GLU A 125 6.81 13.33 -28.02
CA GLU A 125 8.26 13.22 -28.17
C GLU A 125 8.87 14.33 -29.03
N SER A 126 8.13 14.83 -30.03
CA SER A 126 8.63 15.90 -30.92
C SER A 126 8.81 17.24 -30.20
N LYS A 127 8.13 17.41 -29.07
CA LYS A 127 8.16 18.63 -28.24
C LYS A 127 8.92 18.44 -26.92
N SER A 128 9.39 17.23 -26.63
CA SER A 128 10.20 16.97 -25.45
C SER A 128 11.60 17.57 -25.61
N ASN A 129 12.05 18.33 -24.61
CA ASN A 129 13.40 18.89 -24.58
C ASN A 129 14.46 17.83 -24.24
N ASN A 130 14.05 16.69 -23.65
CA ASN A 130 14.94 15.60 -23.24
C ASN A 130 14.28 14.24 -23.42
N LYS A 131 14.37 13.71 -24.65
CA LYS A 131 13.78 12.42 -25.03
C LYS A 131 14.28 11.24 -24.19
N ARG A 132 15.57 11.23 -23.83
CA ARG A 132 16.14 10.16 -22.99
C ARG A 132 15.45 10.14 -21.62
N LEU A 133 15.37 11.30 -20.97
CA LEU A 133 14.70 11.43 -19.68
C LEU A 133 13.20 11.10 -19.80
N MET A 134 12.55 11.52 -20.88
CA MET A 134 11.15 11.16 -21.14
C MET A 134 10.93 9.64 -21.11
N TYR A 135 11.75 8.87 -21.83
CA TYR A 135 11.63 7.41 -21.84
C TYR A 135 11.94 6.79 -20.48
N GLU A 136 12.95 7.28 -19.76
CA GLU A 136 13.25 6.81 -18.40
C GLU A 136 12.04 7.03 -17.46
N GLU A 137 11.42 8.20 -17.52
CA GLU A 137 10.27 8.56 -16.69
C GLU A 137 9.00 7.79 -17.07
N LEU A 138 8.78 7.53 -18.36
CA LEU A 138 7.74 6.61 -18.83
C LEU A 138 7.97 5.20 -18.32
N MET A 139 9.21 4.70 -18.30
CA MET A 139 9.52 3.40 -17.73
C MET A 139 9.19 3.35 -16.24
N TYR A 140 9.49 4.40 -15.47
CA TYR A 140 9.11 4.44 -14.05
C TYR A 140 7.59 4.41 -13.85
N LEU A 141 6.81 5.14 -14.66
CA LEU A 141 5.35 5.03 -14.65
C LEU A 141 4.86 3.61 -14.98
N GLN A 142 5.50 2.94 -15.95
CA GLN A 142 5.17 1.56 -16.31
C GLN A 142 5.55 0.56 -15.21
N VAL A 143 6.71 0.71 -14.57
CA VAL A 143 7.13 -0.13 -13.44
C VAL A 143 6.19 0.04 -12.24
N ASN A 144 5.71 1.26 -12.01
CA ASN A 144 4.70 1.51 -10.99
C ASN A 144 3.39 0.75 -11.28
N LYS A 145 2.95 0.72 -12.55
CA LYS A 145 1.82 -0.13 -12.99
C LYS A 145 2.14 -1.62 -12.99
N PHE A 146 3.39 -2.00 -13.21
CA PHE A 146 3.80 -3.41 -13.21
C PHE A 146 3.48 -4.09 -11.88
N LYS A 147 3.56 -3.37 -10.76
CA LYS A 147 3.17 -3.88 -9.43
C LYS A 147 1.70 -4.30 -9.32
N GLU A 148 0.85 -3.84 -10.23
CA GLU A 148 -0.56 -4.22 -10.34
C GLU A 148 -0.79 -5.36 -11.34
N SER A 149 0.24 -5.77 -12.08
CA SER A 149 0.13 -6.81 -13.11
C SER A 149 0.06 -8.22 -12.53
N ASN A 150 -0.59 -9.13 -13.26
CA ASN A 150 -0.62 -10.56 -12.91
C ASN A 150 0.79 -11.15 -12.75
N LEU A 151 1.76 -10.72 -13.57
CA LEU A 151 3.14 -11.21 -13.50
C LEU A 151 3.81 -10.83 -12.16
N TYR A 152 3.60 -9.61 -11.68
CA TYR A 152 4.10 -9.20 -10.36
C TYR A 152 3.40 -9.97 -9.23
N GLN A 153 2.09 -10.18 -9.34
CA GLN A 153 1.36 -10.98 -8.35
C GLN A 153 1.84 -12.45 -8.31
N GLU A 154 2.18 -13.01 -9.47
CA GLU A 154 2.80 -14.34 -9.56
C GLU A 154 4.20 -14.37 -8.93
N GLN A 155 5.02 -13.35 -9.17
CA GLN A 155 6.34 -13.23 -8.54
C GLN A 155 6.22 -13.13 -7.02
N LYS A 156 5.32 -12.26 -6.53
CA LYS A 156 5.04 -12.15 -5.10
C LYS A 156 4.57 -13.47 -4.49
N LYS A 157 3.73 -14.22 -5.20
CA LYS A 157 3.31 -15.57 -4.77
C LYS A 157 4.49 -16.53 -4.63
N LYS A 158 5.45 -16.50 -5.56
CA LYS A 158 6.69 -17.29 -5.47
C LYS A 158 7.54 -16.86 -4.27
N ASP A 159 7.67 -15.56 -4.03
CA ASP A 159 8.39 -15.02 -2.87
C ASP A 159 7.74 -15.46 -1.55
N THR A 160 6.40 -15.44 -1.46
CA THR A 160 5.68 -15.93 -0.28
C THR A 160 5.93 -17.41 -0.03
N ILE A 161 5.96 -18.25 -1.08
CA ILE A 161 6.30 -19.68 -0.95
C ILE A 161 7.73 -19.85 -0.46
N TYR A 162 8.67 -19.05 -0.98
CA TYR A 162 10.07 -19.07 -0.55
C TYR A 162 10.20 -18.67 0.94
N TYR A 163 9.54 -17.59 1.37
CA TYR A 163 9.54 -17.17 2.78
C TYR A 163 8.87 -18.19 3.68
N ALA A 164 7.76 -18.81 3.25
CA ALA A 164 7.13 -19.89 3.99
C ALA A 164 8.07 -21.09 4.18
N SER A 165 8.81 -21.45 3.15
CA SER A 165 9.82 -22.51 3.20
C SER A 165 10.99 -22.17 4.12
N ALA A 166 11.42 -20.90 4.17
CA ALA A 166 12.45 -20.48 5.11
C ALA A 166 11.94 -20.49 6.56
N LEU A 167 10.73 -19.98 6.81
CA LEU A 167 10.10 -19.98 8.12
C LEU A 167 9.76 -21.40 8.60
N SER A 168 9.51 -22.33 7.70
CA SER A 168 9.30 -23.72 8.06
C SER A 168 10.57 -24.43 8.54
N LEU A 169 11.73 -23.81 8.44
CA LEU A 169 12.94 -24.31 9.12
C LEU A 169 12.94 -24.00 10.61
N VAL A 170 12.10 -23.04 11.07
CA VAL A 170 11.93 -22.75 12.49
C VAL A 170 11.09 -23.86 13.11
N GLU A 171 11.64 -24.52 14.13
CA GLU A 171 10.99 -25.62 14.82
C GLU A 171 9.73 -25.12 15.56
N GLY A 172 8.62 -25.86 15.42
CA GLY A 172 7.36 -25.56 16.10
C GLY A 172 6.55 -24.37 15.57
N PHE A 173 7.07 -23.58 14.63
CA PHE A 173 6.37 -22.38 14.13
C PHE A 173 4.99 -22.70 13.52
N ASP A 174 4.89 -23.77 12.72
CA ASP A 174 3.63 -24.22 12.14
C ASP A 174 2.63 -24.69 13.20
N GLN A 175 3.09 -25.34 14.27
CA GLN A 175 2.24 -25.81 15.35
C GLN A 175 1.62 -24.63 16.10
N VAL A 176 2.38 -23.57 16.33
CA VAL A 176 1.86 -22.31 16.89
C VAL A 176 0.78 -21.73 15.99
N LEU A 177 1.00 -21.68 14.68
CA LEU A 177 -0.03 -21.22 13.74
C LEU A 177 -1.28 -22.11 13.79
N LYS A 178 -1.13 -23.45 13.78
CA LYS A 178 -2.24 -24.41 13.88
C LYS A 178 -3.08 -24.20 15.14
N GLN A 179 -2.44 -23.90 16.26
CA GLN A 179 -3.13 -23.56 17.51
C GLN A 179 -3.97 -22.29 17.36
N TYR A 180 -3.43 -21.21 16.81
CA TYR A 180 -4.19 -19.96 16.62
C TYR A 180 -5.33 -20.09 15.61
N TYR A 181 -5.13 -20.79 14.49
CA TYR A 181 -6.22 -21.05 13.53
C TYR A 181 -7.32 -21.89 14.16
N SER A 182 -6.97 -22.93 14.91
CA SER A 182 -7.95 -23.76 15.63
C SER A 182 -8.72 -22.94 16.67
N MET A 183 -8.02 -22.11 17.45
CA MET A 183 -8.64 -21.22 18.43
C MET A 183 -9.62 -20.25 17.76
N PHE A 184 -9.25 -19.66 16.60
CA PHE A 184 -10.16 -18.81 15.85
C PHE A 184 -11.42 -19.57 15.41
N LEU A 185 -11.27 -20.77 14.87
CA LEU A 185 -12.41 -21.60 14.44
C LEU A 185 -13.34 -21.94 15.60
N ASP A 186 -12.79 -22.27 16.77
CA ASP A 186 -13.59 -22.57 17.96
C ASP A 186 -14.43 -21.39 18.39
N LEU A 187 -13.82 -20.20 18.44
CA LEU A 187 -14.52 -18.96 18.79
C LEU A 187 -15.59 -18.64 17.75
N TRP A 188 -15.23 -18.71 16.47
CA TRP A 188 -16.07 -18.24 15.37
C TRP A 188 -17.24 -19.18 15.06
N HIS A 189 -16.96 -20.47 14.86
CA HIS A 189 -17.96 -21.44 14.39
C HIS A 189 -18.68 -22.15 15.54
N ILE A 190 -17.96 -22.49 16.61
CA ILE A 190 -18.52 -23.32 17.68
C ILE A 190 -19.18 -22.45 18.74
N GLN A 191 -18.45 -21.46 19.24
CA GLN A 191 -18.90 -20.63 20.35
C GLN A 191 -19.68 -19.40 19.88
N GLN A 192 -19.55 -19.00 18.61
CA GLN A 192 -20.11 -17.77 18.04
C GLN A 192 -19.73 -16.52 18.86
N VAL A 193 -18.52 -16.53 19.41
CA VAL A 193 -17.95 -15.44 20.20
C VAL A 193 -16.96 -14.67 19.34
N ASP A 194 -17.12 -13.35 19.30
CA ASP A 194 -16.15 -12.48 18.68
C ASP A 194 -14.87 -12.43 19.54
N TYR A 195 -13.73 -12.75 18.94
CA TYR A 195 -12.41 -12.78 19.59
C TYR A 195 -12.02 -11.44 20.23
N ARG A 196 -12.67 -10.34 19.87
CA ARG A 196 -12.42 -9.04 20.52
C ARG A 196 -12.89 -9.01 21.97
N TYR A 197 -13.93 -9.78 22.30
CA TYR A 197 -14.57 -9.76 23.62
C TYR A 197 -14.08 -10.85 24.59
N ILE A 198 -13.18 -11.74 24.17
CA ILE A 198 -12.61 -12.75 25.08
C ILE A 198 -11.59 -12.15 26.04
N GLU A 199 -11.40 -12.79 27.19
CA GLU A 199 -10.29 -12.51 28.09
C GLU A 199 -9.02 -13.23 27.59
N ALA A 200 -8.16 -12.51 26.86
CA ALA A 200 -6.92 -13.02 26.31
C ALA A 200 -5.86 -11.92 26.18
N PRO A 201 -4.55 -12.27 26.16
CA PRO A 201 -3.48 -11.32 25.89
C PRO A 201 -3.64 -10.59 24.55
N ALA A 202 -3.04 -9.40 24.45
CA ALA A 202 -3.09 -8.55 23.25
C ALA A 202 -2.52 -9.27 22.02
N GLU A 203 -1.43 -10.01 22.21
CA GLU A 203 -0.76 -10.82 21.19
C GLU A 203 -1.74 -11.83 20.58
N THR A 204 -2.48 -12.54 21.44
CA THR A 204 -3.47 -13.53 21.01
C THR A 204 -4.58 -12.86 20.20
N LYS A 205 -5.14 -11.74 20.69
CA LYS A 205 -6.19 -11.02 19.94
C LYS A 205 -5.68 -10.48 18.60
N GLN A 206 -4.45 -9.97 18.55
CA GLN A 206 -3.82 -9.50 17.33
C GLN A 206 -3.63 -10.64 16.31
N MET A 207 -3.20 -11.82 16.76
CA MET A 207 -3.08 -13.01 15.90
C MET A 207 -4.43 -13.46 15.36
N LEU A 208 -5.46 -13.49 16.21
CA LEU A 208 -6.84 -13.82 15.81
C LEU A 208 -7.41 -12.78 14.83
N ASP A 209 -7.09 -11.50 15.01
CA ASP A 209 -7.48 -10.43 14.09
C ASP A 209 -6.88 -10.63 12.70
N ILE A 210 -5.58 -10.94 12.62
CA ILE A 210 -4.92 -11.25 11.34
C ILE A 210 -5.58 -12.46 10.66
N ILE A 211 -5.78 -13.55 11.40
CA ILE A 211 -6.42 -14.77 10.89
C ILE A 211 -7.84 -14.49 10.39
N SER A 212 -8.58 -13.62 11.08
CA SER A 212 -9.96 -13.27 10.72
C SER A 212 -10.10 -12.76 9.29
N TYR A 213 -9.07 -12.12 8.72
CA TYR A 213 -9.09 -11.61 7.36
C TYR A 213 -9.31 -12.72 6.32
N ARG A 214 -8.82 -13.95 6.56
CA ARG A 214 -9.10 -15.12 5.69
C ARG A 214 -10.58 -15.41 5.60
N PHE A 215 -11.24 -15.45 6.75
CA PHE A 215 -12.63 -15.87 6.86
C PHE A 215 -13.60 -14.79 6.38
N ARG A 216 -13.19 -13.52 6.48
CA ARG A 216 -13.93 -12.37 5.95
C ARG A 216 -13.89 -12.25 4.42
N GLN A 217 -12.95 -12.91 3.73
CA GLN A 217 -12.89 -12.87 2.27
C GLN A 217 -14.19 -13.39 1.64
N LYS A 218 -14.67 -12.73 0.60
CA LYS A 218 -15.86 -13.12 -0.15
C LYS A 218 -15.49 -14.04 -1.31
N SER A 219 -14.28 -13.91 -1.83
CA SER A 219 -13.79 -14.77 -2.90
C SER A 219 -13.77 -16.26 -2.49
N PRO A 220 -14.40 -17.16 -3.28
CA PRO A 220 -14.36 -18.60 -3.02
C PRO A 220 -12.98 -19.21 -3.28
N LEU A 221 -12.07 -18.47 -3.92
CA LEU A 221 -10.69 -18.91 -4.17
C LEU A 221 -9.82 -18.88 -2.91
N VAL A 222 -10.29 -18.25 -1.84
CA VAL A 222 -9.59 -18.22 -0.57
C VAL A 222 -10.07 -19.38 0.28
N TYR A 223 -9.19 -20.37 0.46
CA TYR A 223 -9.46 -21.52 1.31
C TYR A 223 -9.74 -21.08 2.75
N LYS A 224 -10.85 -21.55 3.31
CA LYS A 224 -11.25 -21.36 4.72
C LYS A 224 -11.26 -22.73 5.36
N PHE A 225 -10.66 -22.82 6.53
CA PHE A 225 -10.64 -24.07 7.28
C PHE A 225 -12.04 -24.37 7.82
N ASP A 226 -12.44 -25.63 7.74
CA ASP A 226 -13.77 -26.05 8.19
C ASP A 226 -13.75 -26.72 9.58
N SER A 227 -12.56 -27.17 10.04
CA SER A 227 -12.42 -27.85 11.33
C SER A 227 -10.99 -27.78 11.89
N ARG A 228 -10.81 -28.18 13.15
CA ARG A 228 -9.47 -28.35 13.73
C ARG A 228 -8.66 -29.40 12.99
N ASP A 229 -9.29 -30.53 12.63
CA ASP A 229 -8.58 -31.62 11.95
C ASP A 229 -8.04 -31.16 10.59
N ASP A 230 -8.79 -30.35 9.86
CA ASP A 230 -8.36 -29.71 8.62
C ASP A 230 -7.12 -28.82 8.83
N VAL A 231 -7.13 -27.99 9.89
CA VAL A 231 -5.97 -27.18 10.29
C VAL A 231 -4.75 -28.06 10.61
N TYR A 232 -4.92 -29.10 11.42
CA TYR A 232 -3.80 -29.95 11.85
C TYR A 232 -3.24 -30.84 10.76
N ASN A 233 -4.07 -31.25 9.79
CA ASN A 233 -3.65 -32.03 8.62
C ASN A 233 -2.99 -31.19 7.52
N THR A 234 -3.07 -29.86 7.61
CA THR A 234 -2.44 -28.97 6.63
C THR A 234 -0.91 -29.03 6.72
N ASP A 235 -0.27 -29.04 5.55
CA ASP A 235 1.18 -29.09 5.44
C ASP A 235 1.86 -27.88 6.09
N LYS A 236 3.08 -28.11 6.59
CA LYS A 236 3.89 -27.12 7.30
C LYS A 236 4.09 -25.84 6.46
N ASN A 237 4.52 -25.98 5.21
CA ASN A 237 4.77 -24.82 4.35
C ASN A 237 3.46 -24.14 3.98
N GLN A 238 2.41 -24.93 3.74
CA GLN A 238 1.12 -24.44 3.31
C GLN A 238 0.45 -23.55 4.37
N ILE A 239 0.41 -23.96 5.64
CA ILE A 239 -0.20 -23.13 6.69
C ILE A 239 0.58 -21.83 6.92
N ILE A 240 1.91 -21.87 6.81
CA ILE A 240 2.75 -20.67 6.91
C ILE A 240 2.50 -19.74 5.73
N GLU A 241 2.47 -20.26 4.49
CA GLU A 241 2.18 -19.47 3.29
C GLU A 241 0.83 -18.77 3.41
N TRP A 242 -0.18 -19.51 3.89
CA TRP A 242 -1.51 -19.00 4.15
C TRP A 242 -1.53 -17.90 5.21
N PHE A 243 -0.80 -18.08 6.30
CA PHE A 243 -0.66 -17.05 7.33
C PHE A 243 0.02 -15.78 6.79
N LEU A 244 1.11 -15.90 6.01
CA LEU A 244 1.77 -14.75 5.41
C LEU A 244 0.84 -13.95 4.49
N ARG A 245 -0.05 -14.62 3.74
CA ARG A 245 -1.08 -13.95 2.95
C ARG A 245 -2.14 -13.26 3.81
N ASP A 246 -2.46 -13.82 4.97
CA ASP A 246 -3.42 -13.21 5.90
C ASP A 246 -2.82 -11.97 6.57
N VAL A 247 -1.52 -12.00 6.93
CA VAL A 247 -0.75 -10.81 7.36
C VAL A 247 -0.79 -9.72 6.29
N GLU A 248 -0.57 -10.08 5.02
CA GLU A 248 -0.63 -9.13 3.92
C GLU A 248 -2.01 -8.50 3.76
N ARG A 249 -3.08 -9.30 3.82
CA ARG A 249 -4.46 -8.81 3.75
C ARG A 249 -4.79 -7.89 4.91
N TRP A 250 -4.40 -8.28 6.12
CA TRP A 250 -4.56 -7.47 7.32
C TRP A 250 -3.85 -6.12 7.19
N ALA A 251 -2.59 -6.13 6.74
CA ALA A 251 -1.77 -4.93 6.57
C ALA A 251 -2.36 -3.95 5.54
N ASN A 252 -2.99 -4.47 4.48
CA ASN A 252 -3.61 -3.68 3.42
C ASN A 252 -5.10 -3.42 3.62
N ASN A 253 -5.70 -3.90 4.71
CA ASN A 253 -7.14 -3.91 4.95
C ASN A 253 -7.94 -4.49 3.76
N GLU A 254 -7.44 -5.58 3.18
CA GLU A 254 -7.97 -6.17 1.95
C GLU A 254 -9.01 -7.26 2.25
N ILE A 255 -10.27 -6.99 1.88
CA ILE A 255 -11.37 -7.98 1.87
C ILE A 255 -11.99 -7.97 0.47
N LYS A 256 -11.64 -8.97 -0.35
CA LYS A 256 -12.08 -9.12 -1.74
C LYS A 256 -13.16 -10.19 -1.90
#